data_AF-A0A1S3MYK0-F1
#
_entry.id   AF-A0A1S3MYK0-F1
#
_cell.length_a   1.000
_cell.length_b   1.000
_cell.length_c   1.000
_cell.angle_alpha   90.00
_cell.angle_beta   90.00
_cell.angle_gamma   90.00
#
_symmetry.space_group_name_H-M   'P 1'
#
loop_
_entity.id
_entity.type
_entity.pdbx_description
1 polymer ?
#
loop_
_entity_poly.entity_id
_entity_poly.type
_entity_poly.pdbx_seq_one_letter_code
_entity_poly.pdbx_strand_id
1 'polypeptide(L)'
;MDGFAGDILSGGRALLGEDGSVMARMQKKFWKTKQVLIKATGKKEDEYVVASDADLDAKLELFHSVQTTSTELLKVIEKYQRRITYLSQEENELGMFLRFQAEHDRTKAGNMMDATSKALCASAKQRLVLCRPLQRMEQEVETFRRRAIADTLLTVTRMEKSRTEYRGALLWLKDVSQELDPETKHLEKFRKV
;
A
#
# COMPACT_ATOMS: atom_id res chain seq x y z
N MET A 1 2.97 43.99 -44.74
CA MET A 1 1.92 43.63 -43.76
C MET A 1 2.59 42.79 -42.70
N ASP A 2 3.14 43.48 -41.71
CA ASP A 2 3.63 42.92 -40.46
C ASP A 2 2.45 42.45 -39.61
N GLY A 3 2.60 41.33 -38.91
CA GLY A 3 1.51 40.71 -38.16
C GLY A 3 1.97 39.65 -37.17
N PHE A 4 2.66 40.10 -36.12
CA PHE A 4 2.47 39.70 -34.72
C PHE A 4 1.85 38.31 -34.45
N ALA A 5 2.69 37.29 -34.17
CA ALA A 5 2.28 36.11 -33.41
C ALA A 5 3.48 35.30 -32.86
N GLY A 6 4.55 35.97 -32.41
CA GLY A 6 5.80 35.30 -32.01
C GLY A 6 6.12 35.24 -30.50
N ASP A 7 5.52 36.09 -29.66
CA ASP A 7 6.14 36.46 -28.37
C ASP A 7 5.28 36.24 -27.10
N ILE A 8 4.37 35.27 -27.07
CA ILE A 8 3.50 35.05 -25.89
C ILE A 8 3.84 33.79 -25.07
N LEU A 9 4.76 32.92 -25.52
CA LEU A 9 5.02 31.64 -24.84
C LEU A 9 6.41 31.46 -24.23
N SER A 10 7.28 32.48 -24.29
CA SER A 10 8.64 32.39 -23.70
C SER A 10 8.78 33.08 -22.32
N GLY A 11 7.77 33.83 -21.87
CA GLY A 11 7.85 34.67 -20.65
C GLY A 11 7.38 34.02 -19.33
N GLY A 12 6.80 32.81 -19.35
CA GLY A 12 6.08 32.26 -18.19
C GLY A 12 6.91 31.41 -17.22
N ARG A 13 8.18 31.12 -17.51
CA ARG A 13 8.93 30.05 -16.81
C ARG A 13 9.92 30.53 -15.73
N ALA A 14 9.92 31.81 -15.38
CA ALA A 14 10.94 32.40 -14.50
C ALA A 14 10.40 33.23 -13.30
N LEU A 15 9.17 32.99 -12.83
CA LEU A 15 8.59 33.81 -11.73
C LEU A 15 7.99 33.04 -10.54
N LEU A 16 8.44 31.81 -10.28
CA LEU A 16 8.24 31.16 -8.98
C LEU A 16 9.57 30.64 -8.41
N GLY A 17 10.59 31.50 -8.50
CA GLY A 17 11.84 31.29 -7.79
C GLY A 17 11.58 31.28 -6.28
N GLU A 18 12.20 30.33 -5.60
CA GLU A 18 12.17 30.11 -4.15
C GLU A 18 12.87 31.23 -3.36
N ASP A 19 12.50 32.50 -3.56
CA ASP A 19 13.02 33.64 -2.79
C ASP A 19 12.02 34.12 -1.73
N GLY A 20 11.54 33.17 -0.92
CA GLY A 20 10.95 33.51 0.37
C GLY A 20 12.06 33.88 1.36
N SER A 21 11.94 35.06 1.98
CA SER A 21 12.77 35.46 3.14
C SER A 21 12.99 34.26 4.09
N VAL A 22 14.16 34.19 4.74
CA VAL A 22 14.46 33.16 5.76
C VAL A 22 13.31 33.03 6.77
N MET A 23 12.69 34.15 7.12
CA MET A 23 11.51 34.22 7.98
C MET A 23 10.31 33.48 7.39
N ALA A 24 9.98 33.69 6.11
CA ALA A 24 8.89 33.01 5.43
C ALA A 24 9.11 31.48 5.37
N ARG A 25 10.36 31.04 5.12
CA ARG A 25 10.72 29.61 5.15
C ARG A 25 10.60 29.02 6.56
N MET A 26 11.03 29.76 7.58
CA MET A 26 10.92 29.34 8.98
C MET A 26 9.46 29.22 9.42
N GLN A 27 8.62 30.19 9.03
CA GLN A 27 7.18 30.18 9.27
C GLN A 27 6.50 28.99 8.57
N LYS A 28 6.77 28.76 7.28
CA LYS A 28 6.24 27.58 6.56
C LYS A 28 6.60 26.28 7.28
N LYS A 29 7.86 26.12 7.69
CA LYS A 29 8.31 24.94 8.46
C LYS A 29 7.58 24.83 9.80
N PHE A 30 7.44 25.92 10.55
CA PHE A 30 6.74 25.92 11.82
C PHE A 30 5.30 25.42 11.70
N TRP A 31 4.52 25.99 10.77
CA TRP A 31 3.11 25.63 10.60
C TRP A 31 2.91 24.23 10.06
N LYS A 32 3.79 23.78 9.16
CA LYS A 32 3.82 22.37 8.72
C LYS A 32 4.07 21.43 9.91
N THR A 33 5.08 21.71 10.73
CA THR A 33 5.39 20.89 11.91
C THR A 33 4.26 20.91 12.93
N LYS A 34 3.62 22.07 13.14
CA LYS A 34 2.44 22.20 14.00
C LYS A 34 1.28 21.34 13.50
N GLN A 35 1.01 21.30 12.19
CA GLN A 35 -0.02 20.43 11.61
C GLN A 35 0.30 18.95 11.84
N VAL A 36 1.56 18.53 11.65
CA VAL A 36 1.98 17.14 11.93
C VAL A 36 1.72 16.78 13.40
N LEU A 37 2.06 17.68 14.32
CA LEU A 37 1.83 17.47 15.76
C LEU A 37 0.34 17.39 16.11
N ILE A 38 -0.50 18.24 15.51
CA ILE A 38 -1.96 18.22 15.70
C ILE A 38 -2.52 16.86 15.29
N LYS A 39 -2.17 16.39 14.10
CA LYS A 39 -2.59 15.06 13.59
C LYS A 39 -2.11 13.94 14.51
N ALA A 40 -0.85 13.99 14.94
CA ALA A 40 -0.26 12.95 15.82
C ALA A 40 -0.84 12.93 17.24
N THR A 41 -1.28 14.09 17.76
CA THR A 41 -1.83 14.22 19.12
C THR A 41 -3.35 14.09 19.17
N GLY A 42 -4.02 13.91 18.03
CA GLY A 42 -5.49 13.80 17.95
C GLY A 42 -6.21 15.08 18.36
N LYS A 43 -5.56 16.24 18.28
CA LYS A 43 -6.21 17.52 18.56
C LYS A 43 -7.30 17.79 17.52
N LYS A 44 -8.40 18.41 17.95
CA LYS A 44 -9.53 18.74 17.07
C LYS A 44 -9.05 19.63 15.91
N GLU A 45 -9.26 19.15 14.69
CA GLU A 45 -9.01 19.88 13.45
C GLU A 45 -10.27 20.60 12.96
N ASP A 46 -10.11 21.47 11.97
CA ASP A 46 -11.22 22.15 11.34
C ASP A 46 -12.15 21.15 10.63
N GLU A 47 -13.44 21.18 10.97
CA GLU A 47 -14.42 20.18 10.55
C GLU A 47 -14.62 20.14 9.04
N TYR A 48 -14.58 21.29 8.37
CA TYR A 48 -14.74 21.36 6.91
C TYR A 48 -13.52 20.80 6.18
N VAL A 49 -12.32 21.00 6.74
CA VAL A 49 -11.08 20.43 6.20
C VAL A 49 -11.06 18.91 6.39
N VAL A 50 -11.54 18.41 7.53
CA VAL A 50 -11.70 16.96 7.75
C VAL A 50 -12.73 16.37 6.80
N ALA A 51 -13.91 16.99 6.66
CA ALA A 51 -14.95 16.51 5.76
C ALA A 51 -14.50 16.48 4.29
N SER A 52 -13.72 17.48 3.86
CA SER A 52 -13.15 17.54 2.51
C SER A 52 -12.15 16.41 2.23
N ASP A 53 -11.45 15.90 3.26
CA ASP A 53 -10.45 14.85 3.10
C ASP A 53 -11.06 13.43 3.18
N ALA A 54 -12.31 13.29 3.61
CA ALA A 54 -12.91 11.99 3.92
C ALA A 54 -12.89 11.00 2.74
N ASP A 55 -13.21 11.45 1.52
CA ASP A 55 -13.16 10.60 0.32
C ASP A 55 -11.73 10.16 -0.03
N LEU A 56 -10.75 11.05 0.17
CA LEU A 56 -9.35 10.74 -0.03
C LEU A 56 -8.84 9.73 1.02
N ASP A 57 -9.18 9.93 2.29
CA ASP A 57 -8.80 9.03 3.37
C ASP A 57 -9.36 7.62 3.16
N ALA A 58 -10.61 7.48 2.72
CA ALA A 58 -11.20 6.19 2.38
C ALA A 58 -10.42 5.46 1.25
N LYS A 59 -9.97 6.20 0.23
CA LYS A 59 -9.15 5.64 -0.86
C LYS A 59 -7.76 5.23 -0.38
N LEU A 60 -7.17 5.99 0.56
CA LEU A 60 -5.89 5.66 1.16
C LEU A 60 -5.97 4.41 2.04
N GLU A 61 -7.03 4.27 2.83
CA GLU A 61 -7.28 3.05 3.61
C GLU A 61 -7.38 1.82 2.71
N LEU A 62 -8.13 1.92 1.60
CA LEU A 62 -8.21 0.85 0.60
C LEU A 62 -6.83 0.52 0.02
N PHE A 63 -6.05 1.54 -0.34
CA PHE A 63 -4.70 1.34 -0.87
C PHE A 63 -3.78 0.62 0.12
N HIS A 64 -3.80 1.02 1.40
CA HIS A 64 -3.01 0.36 2.45
C HIS A 64 -3.47 -1.08 2.71
N SER A 65 -4.78 -1.33 2.62
CA SER A 65 -5.34 -2.69 2.68
C SER A 65 -4.81 -3.56 1.54
N VAL A 66 -4.83 -3.06 0.30
CA VAL A 66 -4.27 -3.77 -0.88
C VAL A 66 -2.76 -4.04 -0.70
N GLN A 67 -2.00 -3.06 -0.20
CA GLN A 67 -0.57 -3.21 0.08
C GLN A 67 -0.30 -4.31 1.11
N THR A 68 -1.11 -4.37 2.17
CA THR A 68 -0.94 -5.33 3.26
C THR A 68 -1.34 -6.74 2.81
N THR A 69 -2.54 -6.87 2.27
CA THR A 69 -3.10 -8.15 1.82
C THR A 69 -2.30 -8.80 0.69
N SER A 70 -1.72 -8.02 -0.24
CA SER A 70 -0.80 -8.55 -1.25
C SER A 70 0.48 -9.15 -0.66
N THR A 71 1.01 -8.54 0.42
CA THR A 71 2.17 -9.08 1.15
C THR A 71 1.81 -10.36 1.89
N GLU A 72 0.62 -10.43 2.49
CA GLU A 72 0.11 -11.63 3.14
C GLU A 72 -0.14 -12.76 2.14
N LEU A 73 -0.70 -12.44 0.97
CA LEU A 73 -0.94 -13.40 -0.09
C LEU A 73 0.36 -14.07 -0.55
N LEU A 74 1.45 -13.32 -0.73
CA LEU A 74 2.78 -13.89 -1.03
C LEU A 74 3.23 -14.90 0.02
N LYS A 75 3.15 -14.52 1.31
CA LYS A 75 3.51 -15.41 2.41
C LYS A 75 2.70 -16.70 2.38
N VAL A 76 1.39 -16.62 2.08
CA VAL A 76 0.50 -17.79 1.97
C VAL A 76 0.88 -18.66 0.78
N ILE A 77 1.17 -18.09 -0.38
CA ILE A 77 1.60 -18.83 -1.58
C ILE A 77 2.90 -19.59 -1.30
N GLU A 78 3.92 -18.93 -0.74
CA GLU A 78 5.19 -19.56 -0.35
C GLU A 78 4.98 -20.67 0.70
N LYS A 79 4.08 -20.44 1.66
CA LYS A 79 3.67 -21.44 2.65
C LYS A 79 3.08 -22.66 1.95
N TYR A 80 2.21 -22.45 0.98
CA TYR A 80 1.49 -23.51 0.28
C TYR A 80 2.42 -24.30 -0.64
N GLN A 81 3.30 -23.64 -1.40
CA GLN A 81 4.30 -24.29 -2.25
C GLN A 81 5.21 -25.25 -1.47
N ARG A 82 5.69 -24.83 -0.29
CA ARG A 82 6.50 -25.70 0.58
C ARG A 82 5.73 -26.94 1.03
N ARG A 83 4.49 -26.74 1.48
CA ARG A 83 3.66 -27.85 1.99
C ARG A 83 3.25 -28.83 0.92
N ILE A 84 2.85 -28.36 -0.26
CA ILE A 84 2.44 -29.24 -1.33
C ILE A 84 3.61 -30.07 -1.84
N THR A 85 4.81 -29.48 -1.91
CA THR A 85 6.04 -30.19 -2.28
C THR A 85 6.37 -31.27 -1.25
N TYR A 86 6.42 -30.90 0.02
CA TYR A 86 6.73 -31.82 1.11
C TYR A 86 5.72 -32.97 1.21
N LEU A 87 4.42 -32.67 1.21
CA LEU A 87 3.37 -33.68 1.25
C LEU A 87 3.42 -34.60 0.01
N SER A 88 3.84 -34.10 -1.15
CA SER A 88 3.97 -34.93 -2.35
C SER A 88 5.18 -35.85 -2.28
N GLN A 89 6.27 -35.41 -1.63
CA GLN A 89 7.44 -36.25 -1.38
C GLN A 89 7.10 -37.39 -0.43
N GLU A 90 6.53 -37.09 0.73
CA GLU A 90 6.14 -38.10 1.74
C GLU A 90 5.14 -39.13 1.17
N GLU A 91 4.13 -38.68 0.42
CA GLU A 91 3.16 -39.58 -0.19
C GLU A 91 3.78 -40.45 -1.30
N ASN A 92 4.74 -39.90 -2.06
CA ASN A 92 5.47 -40.67 -3.07
C ASN A 92 6.40 -41.70 -2.41
N GLU A 93 7.08 -41.36 -1.31
CA GLU A 93 7.92 -42.30 -0.55
C GLU A 93 7.09 -43.45 0.03
N LEU A 94 5.93 -43.16 0.62
CA LEU A 94 4.98 -44.19 1.05
C LEU A 94 4.52 -45.07 -0.13
N GLY A 95 4.21 -44.44 -1.27
CA GLY A 95 3.86 -45.16 -2.49
C GLY A 95 4.97 -46.11 -2.94
N MET A 96 6.23 -45.65 -2.94
CA MET A 96 7.39 -46.47 -3.29
C MET A 96 7.62 -47.62 -2.31
N PHE A 97 7.45 -47.36 -1.01
CA PHE A 97 7.54 -48.39 0.04
C PHE A 97 6.50 -49.49 -0.16
N LEU A 98 5.23 -49.14 -0.39
CA LEU A 98 4.18 -50.12 -0.63
C LEU A 98 4.44 -50.95 -1.89
N ARG A 99 5.00 -50.36 -2.94
CA ARG A 99 5.40 -51.09 -4.15
C ARG A 99 6.44 -52.15 -3.84
N PHE A 100 7.48 -51.76 -3.10
CA PHE A 100 8.55 -52.67 -2.71
C PHE A 100 8.02 -53.84 -1.87
N GLN A 101 7.10 -53.58 -0.93
CA GLN A 101 6.48 -54.65 -0.15
C GLN A 101 5.58 -55.55 -1.01
N ALA A 102 4.83 -54.98 -1.96
CA ALA A 102 3.98 -55.74 -2.87
C ALA A 102 4.76 -56.74 -3.75
N GLU A 103 5.99 -56.39 -4.14
CA GLU A 103 6.87 -57.29 -4.92
C GLU A 103 7.24 -58.57 -4.15
N HIS A 104 7.21 -58.52 -2.81
CA HIS A 104 7.56 -59.63 -1.93
C HIS A 104 6.35 -60.40 -1.39
N ASP A 105 5.12 -59.89 -1.58
CA ASP A 105 3.88 -60.50 -1.09
C ASP A 105 2.98 -60.96 -2.26
N ARG A 106 2.87 -62.27 -2.47
CA ARG A 106 2.04 -62.86 -3.54
C ARG A 106 0.55 -63.04 -3.15
N THR A 107 0.15 -62.59 -1.96
CA THR A 107 -1.23 -62.70 -1.50
C THR A 107 -2.11 -61.57 -2.06
N LYS A 108 -3.40 -61.58 -1.72
CA LYS A 108 -4.30 -60.46 -2.02
C LYS A 108 -3.82 -59.15 -1.38
N ALA A 109 -3.13 -59.20 -0.24
CA ALA A 109 -2.59 -58.01 0.41
C ALA A 109 -1.53 -57.34 -0.45
N GLY A 110 -0.60 -58.09 -1.05
CA GLY A 110 0.37 -57.55 -2.01
C GLY A 110 -0.28 -56.88 -3.22
N ASN A 111 -1.31 -57.49 -3.82
CA ASN A 111 -2.07 -56.85 -4.91
C ASN A 111 -2.72 -55.52 -4.47
N MET A 112 -3.27 -55.46 -3.24
CA MET A 112 -3.81 -54.22 -2.68
C MET A 112 -2.73 -53.17 -2.41
N MET A 113 -1.54 -53.58 -1.96
CA MET A 113 -0.40 -52.69 -1.76
C MET A 113 0.10 -52.09 -3.08
N ASP A 114 0.21 -52.87 -4.15
CA ASP A 114 0.59 -52.37 -5.49
C ASP A 114 -0.44 -51.39 -6.04
N ALA A 115 -1.75 -51.70 -5.93
CA ALA A 115 -2.80 -50.79 -6.34
C ALA A 115 -2.76 -49.46 -5.55
N THR A 116 -2.56 -49.55 -4.23
CA THR A 116 -2.42 -48.37 -3.36
C THR A 116 -1.17 -47.56 -3.70
N SER A 117 -0.04 -48.23 -3.96
CA SER A 117 1.20 -47.59 -4.40
C SER A 117 1.00 -46.75 -5.66
N LYS A 118 0.36 -47.33 -6.68
CA LYS A 118 0.07 -46.64 -7.94
C LYS A 118 -0.80 -45.42 -7.70
N ALA A 119 -1.82 -45.53 -6.85
CA ALA A 119 -2.70 -44.42 -6.50
C ALA A 119 -1.95 -43.28 -5.78
N LEU A 120 -1.15 -43.59 -4.76
CA LEU A 120 -0.35 -42.59 -4.02
C LEU A 120 0.69 -41.90 -4.92
N CYS A 121 1.44 -42.67 -5.72
CA CYS A 121 2.41 -42.12 -6.66
C CYS A 121 1.75 -41.22 -7.72
N ALA A 122 0.57 -41.61 -8.22
CA ALA A 122 -0.18 -40.80 -9.19
C ALA A 122 -0.70 -39.51 -8.57
N SER A 123 -1.31 -39.59 -7.37
CA SER A 123 -1.78 -38.44 -6.59
C SER A 123 -0.65 -37.44 -6.29
N ALA A 124 0.51 -37.92 -5.84
CA ALA A 124 1.70 -37.10 -5.60
C ALA A 124 2.16 -36.35 -6.85
N LYS A 125 2.24 -37.05 -7.99
CA LYS A 125 2.61 -36.42 -9.28
C LYS A 125 1.59 -35.35 -9.70
N GLN A 126 0.31 -35.63 -9.56
CA GLN A 126 -0.75 -34.67 -9.90
C GLN A 126 -0.68 -33.42 -9.01
N ARG A 127 -0.43 -33.55 -7.70
CA ARG A 127 -0.23 -32.39 -6.82
C ARG A 127 0.97 -31.55 -7.21
N LEU A 128 2.08 -32.16 -7.63
CA LEU A 128 3.26 -31.44 -8.09
C LEU A 128 3.03 -30.63 -9.38
N VAL A 129 2.03 -30.96 -10.19
CA VAL A 129 1.65 -30.13 -11.35
C VAL A 129 1.22 -28.73 -10.90
N LEU A 130 0.66 -28.59 -9.69
CA LEU A 130 0.26 -27.29 -9.12
C LEU A 130 1.44 -26.39 -8.76
N CYS A 131 2.67 -26.91 -8.65
CA CYS A 131 3.84 -26.08 -8.34
C CYS A 131 4.06 -24.99 -9.40
N ARG A 132 3.85 -25.29 -10.69
CA ARG A 132 4.03 -24.31 -11.78
C ARG A 132 3.05 -23.13 -11.70
N PRO A 133 1.72 -23.32 -11.64
CA PRO A 133 0.80 -22.20 -11.50
C PRO A 133 1.00 -21.43 -10.19
N LEU A 134 1.40 -22.10 -9.09
CA LEU A 134 1.71 -21.40 -7.83
C LEU A 134 2.95 -20.50 -7.93
N GLN A 135 4.02 -20.97 -8.59
CA GLN A 135 5.22 -20.16 -8.84
C GLN A 135 4.91 -18.96 -9.72
N ARG A 136 4.07 -19.15 -10.74
CA ARG A 136 3.61 -18.05 -11.59
C ARG A 136 2.81 -17.03 -10.78
N MET A 137 1.87 -17.48 -9.96
CA MET A 137 1.08 -16.60 -9.10
C MET A 137 1.96 -15.80 -8.14
N GLU A 138 2.96 -16.43 -7.52
CA GLU A 138 3.94 -15.74 -6.68
C GLU A 138 4.67 -14.62 -7.43
N GLN A 139 5.19 -14.92 -8.63
CA GLN A 139 5.88 -13.93 -9.46
C GLN A 139 4.97 -12.76 -9.87
N GLU A 140 3.72 -13.04 -10.24
CA GLU A 140 2.74 -12.03 -10.63
C GLU A 140 2.39 -11.12 -9.45
N VAL A 141 2.13 -11.68 -8.26
CA VAL A 141 1.84 -10.90 -7.05
C VAL A 141 3.07 -10.08 -6.63
N GLU A 142 4.28 -10.65 -6.67
CA GLU A 142 5.48 -9.90 -6.31
C GLU A 142 5.79 -8.79 -7.30
N THR A 143 5.55 -9.02 -8.59
CA THR A 143 5.68 -7.97 -9.62
C THR A 143 4.67 -6.84 -9.39
N PHE A 144 3.41 -7.18 -9.13
CA PHE A 144 2.38 -6.20 -8.79
C PHE A 144 2.79 -5.35 -7.58
N ARG A 145 3.36 -5.98 -6.55
CA ARG A 145 3.83 -5.31 -5.34
C ARG A 145 5.02 -4.38 -5.60
N ARG A 146 6.05 -4.87 -6.28
CA ARG A 146 7.28 -4.12 -6.57
C ARG A 146 7.09 -2.99 -7.56
N ARG A 147 6.07 -3.08 -8.44
CA ARG A 147 5.80 -2.08 -9.47
C ARG A 147 4.58 -1.24 -9.09
N ALA A 148 3.38 -1.79 -9.24
CA ALA A 148 2.14 -1.04 -9.09
C ALA A 148 1.97 -0.43 -7.69
N ILE A 149 2.17 -1.23 -6.64
CA ILE A 149 2.04 -0.72 -5.25
C ILE A 149 3.16 0.27 -4.92
N ALA A 150 4.42 -0.05 -5.26
CA ALA A 150 5.55 0.82 -4.97
C ALA A 150 5.46 2.19 -5.68
N ASP A 151 5.10 2.19 -6.97
CA ASP A 151 4.93 3.43 -7.76
C ASP A 151 3.77 4.28 -7.23
N THR A 152 2.66 3.63 -6.87
CA THR A 152 1.50 4.32 -6.27
C THR A 152 1.87 4.89 -4.91
N LEU A 153 2.61 4.15 -4.08
CA LEU A 153 3.07 4.60 -2.76
C LEU A 153 3.94 5.86 -2.85
N LEU A 154 4.82 5.95 -3.86
CA LEU A 154 5.62 7.16 -4.10
C LEU A 154 4.72 8.38 -4.35
N THR A 155 3.69 8.20 -5.17
CA THR A 155 2.73 9.27 -5.51
C THR A 155 1.88 9.66 -4.30
N VAL A 156 1.36 8.68 -3.56
CA VAL A 156 0.62 8.87 -2.31
C VAL A 156 1.47 9.63 -1.29
N THR A 157 2.74 9.26 -1.12
CA THR A 157 3.65 9.91 -0.16
C THR A 157 3.87 11.38 -0.51
N ARG A 158 4.05 11.71 -1.80
CA ARG A 158 4.18 13.10 -2.26
C ARG A 158 2.89 13.88 -2.03
N MET A 159 1.76 13.27 -2.35
CA MET A 159 0.44 13.88 -2.14
C MET A 159 0.19 14.14 -0.64
N GLU A 160 0.47 13.19 0.25
CA GLU A 160 0.35 13.35 1.71
C GLU A 160 1.22 14.48 2.27
N LYS A 161 2.44 14.63 1.73
CA LYS A 161 3.31 15.75 2.07
C LYS A 161 2.69 17.08 1.65
N SER A 162 2.17 17.17 0.44
CA SER A 162 1.49 18.38 -0.07
C SER A 162 0.22 18.69 0.74
N ARG A 163 -0.57 17.68 1.09
CA ARG A 163 -1.76 17.79 1.95
C ARG A 163 -1.41 18.37 3.31
N THR A 164 -0.36 17.86 3.95
CA THR A 164 0.14 18.36 5.23
C THR A 164 0.63 19.80 5.14
N GLU A 165 1.33 20.16 4.06
CA GLU A 165 1.78 21.53 3.80
C GLU A 165 0.60 22.48 3.60
N TYR A 166 -0.41 22.05 2.84
CA TYR A 166 -1.64 22.81 2.61
C TYR A 166 -2.42 23.05 3.90
N ARG A 167 -2.64 22.01 4.71
CA ARG A 167 -3.32 22.13 6.02
C ARG A 167 -2.53 23.03 6.98
N GLY A 168 -1.20 22.96 6.98
CA GLY A 168 -0.35 23.90 7.71
C GLY A 168 -0.54 25.35 7.26
N ALA A 169 -0.65 25.61 5.96
CA ALA A 169 -0.91 26.95 5.42
C ALA A 169 -2.32 27.46 5.79
N LEU A 170 -3.34 26.59 5.78
CA LEU A 170 -4.70 26.94 6.24
C LEU A 170 -4.72 27.29 7.74
N LEU A 171 -4.00 26.53 8.57
CA LEU A 171 -3.85 26.86 9.99
C LEU A 171 -3.21 28.23 10.19
N TRP A 172 -2.16 28.53 9.42
CA TRP A 172 -1.51 29.83 9.47
C TRP A 172 -2.46 30.96 9.06
N LEU A 173 -3.19 30.78 7.95
CA LEU A 173 -4.12 31.79 7.45
C LEU A 173 -5.24 32.07 8.47
N LYS A 174 -5.75 31.02 9.12
CA LYS A 174 -6.74 31.14 10.20
C LYS A 174 -6.20 31.96 11.38
N ASP A 175 -4.98 31.68 11.81
CA ASP A 175 -4.30 32.37 12.92
C ASP A 175 -4.10 33.87 12.61
N VAL A 176 -3.54 34.19 11.45
CA VAL A 176 -3.32 35.58 11.02
C VAL A 176 -4.63 36.33 10.78
N SER A 177 -5.66 35.67 10.24
CA SER A 177 -6.97 36.29 10.04
C SER A 177 -7.61 36.72 11.36
N GLN A 178 -7.39 35.98 12.46
CA GLN A 178 -7.87 36.33 13.79
C GLN A 178 -7.07 37.46 14.45
N GLU A 179 -5.82 37.65 14.05
CA GLU A 179 -4.99 38.77 14.52
C GLU A 179 -5.34 40.09 13.82
N LEU A 180 -5.74 40.02 12.55
CA LEU A 180 -6.06 41.17 11.69
C LEU A 180 -7.50 41.70 11.84
N ASP A 181 -8.42 40.91 12.38
CA ASP A 181 -9.82 41.33 12.57
C ASP A 181 -10.06 41.85 14.01
N PRO A 182 -10.14 43.17 14.23
CA PRO A 182 -10.37 43.73 15.57
C PRO A 182 -11.76 43.38 16.14
N GLU A 183 -12.77 43.13 15.32
CA GLU A 183 -14.14 42.89 15.80
C GLU A 183 -14.31 41.50 16.45
N THR A 184 -13.62 40.47 15.95
CA THR A 184 -13.71 39.11 16.53
C THR A 184 -13.17 39.03 17.96
N LYS A 185 -12.10 39.76 18.29
CA LYS A 185 -11.57 39.87 19.66
C LYS A 185 -12.54 40.54 20.63
N HIS A 186 -13.41 41.42 20.15
CA HIS A 186 -14.44 42.07 20.96
C HIS A 186 -15.69 41.19 21.10
N LEU A 187 -16.11 40.50 20.04
CA LEU A 187 -17.30 39.63 20.05
C LEU A 187 -17.13 38.39 20.94
N GLU A 188 -15.93 37.79 21.03
CA GLU A 188 -15.69 36.67 21.96
C GLU A 188 -15.86 37.06 23.45
N LYS A 189 -15.63 38.33 23.81
CA LYS A 189 -15.88 38.83 25.17
C LYS A 189 -17.37 38.87 25.51
N PHE A 190 -18.24 39.09 24.52
CA PHE A 190 -19.69 39.09 24.70
C PHE A 190 -20.32 37.70 24.61
N ARG A 191 -19.57 36.70 24.16
CA ARG A 191 -20.04 35.32 24.02
C ARG A 191 -19.78 34.44 25.25
N LYS A 192 -19.08 34.97 26.27
CA LYS A 192 -18.80 34.33 27.56
C LYS A 192 -19.67 34.86 28.72
N VAL A 193 -20.77 35.53 28.41
CA VAL A 193 -21.80 35.95 29.39
C VAL A 193 -22.96 34.98 29.35
#